data_AF-A0A0R0CD29-F1
#
_entry.id   AF-A0A0R0CD29-F1
#
_cell.length_a   1.000
_cell.length_b   1.000
_cell.length_c   1.000
_cell.angle_alpha   90.00
_cell.angle_beta   90.00
_cell.angle_gamma   90.00
#
_symmetry.space_group_name_H-M   'P 1'
#
loop_
_entity.id
_entity.type
_entity.pdbx_description
1 polymer ?
#
loop_
_entity_poly.entity_id
_entity_poly.type
_entity_poly.pdbx_seq_one_letter_code
_entity_poly.pdbx_strand_id
1 'polypeptide(L)'
;MYGSGILRQRGLIVHSSLLRLAAQHNSVTRPHMQQPWIFSALVVAAMSGCSPAVDGRESSGDKHEWSILQSREYDARQELVTAPRFTSDDGYVLLVVPRNDRSKNIWIMLSPKSPPFYKQLPQGGYTISRSTMDIVIRQGIASSTVQEVLASHVAE
;
A
#
# COMPACT_ATOMS: atom_id res chain seq x y z
N MET A 1 41.92 -38.95 14.78
CA MET A 1 41.52 -40.12 13.97
C MET A 1 41.09 -39.63 12.61
N TYR A 2 41.77 -40.13 11.58
CA TYR A 2 41.54 -39.85 10.17
C TYR A 2 40.24 -40.48 9.68
N GLY A 3 39.57 -39.83 8.73
CA GLY A 3 38.39 -40.37 8.05
C GLY A 3 38.25 -39.79 6.65
N SER A 4 39.11 -40.25 5.74
CA SER A 4 39.03 -40.05 4.30
C SER A 4 37.98 -40.98 3.67
N GLY A 5 37.25 -40.49 2.67
CA GLY A 5 36.51 -41.29 1.67
C GLY A 5 35.95 -40.35 0.59
N ILE A 6 36.62 -40.13 -0.55
CA ILE A 6 36.79 -40.98 -1.75
C ILE A 6 35.47 -41.16 -2.54
N LEU A 7 35.32 -40.30 -3.55
CA LEU A 7 35.27 -40.60 -5.00
C LEU A 7 33.98 -41.15 -5.68
N ARG A 8 33.71 -40.51 -6.84
CA ARG A 8 33.19 -41.01 -8.15
C ARG A 8 31.68 -41.20 -8.36
N GLN A 9 31.13 -40.44 -9.32
CA GLN A 9 30.76 -40.85 -10.70
C GLN A 9 30.17 -39.60 -11.41
N ARG A 10 30.80 -38.95 -12.39
CA ARG A 10 30.89 -39.27 -13.84
C ARG A 10 29.62 -39.87 -14.46
N GLY A 11 28.83 -39.01 -15.12
CA GLY A 11 27.84 -39.35 -16.13
C GLY A 11 27.83 -38.26 -17.21
N LEU A 12 28.55 -38.52 -18.30
CA LEU A 12 28.69 -37.68 -19.50
C LEU A 12 27.82 -38.34 -20.58
N ILE A 13 26.81 -37.64 -21.11
CA ILE A 13 26.15 -38.04 -22.36
C ILE A 13 26.22 -36.85 -23.32
N VAL A 14 26.97 -37.09 -24.38
CA VAL A 14 27.15 -36.31 -25.60
C VAL A 14 26.15 -36.87 -26.62
N HIS A 15 25.48 -36.01 -27.42
CA HIS A 15 25.46 -36.08 -28.89
C HIS A 15 24.36 -35.22 -29.53
N SER A 16 24.81 -34.24 -30.34
CA SER A 16 24.47 -33.98 -31.77
C SER A 16 23.00 -33.90 -32.22
N SER A 17 22.58 -33.18 -33.25
CA SER A 17 23.13 -32.18 -34.18
C SER A 17 22.00 -31.92 -35.20
N LEU A 18 22.01 -30.73 -35.81
CA LEU A 18 21.71 -30.48 -37.23
C LEU A 18 20.26 -30.52 -37.79
N LEU A 19 19.96 -29.38 -38.44
CA LEU A 19 19.36 -29.21 -39.78
C LEU A 19 17.85 -29.40 -39.99
N ARG A 20 17.18 -28.29 -40.33
CA ARG A 20 16.50 -28.00 -41.62
C ARG A 20 15.91 -26.57 -41.55
N LEU A 21 16.51 -25.57 -42.18
CA LEU A 21 16.43 -25.16 -43.60
C LEU A 21 15.01 -24.89 -44.13
N ALA A 22 14.74 -23.60 -44.31
CA ALA A 22 14.09 -22.91 -45.44
C ALA A 22 12.67 -23.30 -45.94
N ALA A 23 11.79 -22.30 -45.95
CA ALA A 23 10.89 -21.96 -47.07
C ALA A 23 10.50 -20.47 -46.93
N GLN A 24 11.14 -19.55 -47.65
CA GLN A 24 10.66 -18.92 -48.90
C GLN A 24 9.19 -18.49 -48.84
N HIS A 25 8.92 -17.19 -48.68
CA HIS A 25 8.78 -16.19 -49.75
C HIS A 25 7.41 -16.28 -50.43
N ASN A 26 6.53 -15.30 -50.17
CA ASN A 26 5.83 -14.58 -51.23
C ASN A 26 5.15 -13.31 -50.68
N SER A 27 5.75 -12.19 -51.04
CA SER A 27 5.21 -10.84 -51.02
C SER A 27 4.07 -10.69 -52.04
N VAL A 28 2.92 -10.15 -51.60
CA VAL A 28 1.93 -9.51 -52.47
C VAL A 28 1.59 -8.14 -51.88
N THR A 29 2.28 -7.13 -52.39
CA THR A 29 1.89 -5.71 -52.32
C THR A 29 0.79 -5.43 -53.33
N ARG A 30 -0.29 -4.75 -52.94
CA ARG A 30 -1.05 -3.83 -53.82
C ARG A 30 -1.74 -2.71 -53.02
N PRO A 31 -2.02 -1.56 -53.68
CA PRO A 31 -1.84 -0.24 -53.07
C PRO A 31 -3.15 0.56 -52.87
N HIS A 32 -3.08 1.54 -51.97
CA HIS A 32 -3.51 2.94 -52.09
C HIS A 32 -4.79 3.27 -52.89
N MET A 33 -5.86 3.73 -52.21
CA MET A 33 -6.66 4.91 -52.65
C MET A 33 -7.68 5.44 -51.61
N GLN A 34 -7.56 6.75 -51.31
CA GLN A 34 -8.58 7.77 -50.93
C GLN A 34 -9.26 7.69 -49.53
N GLN A 35 -8.92 8.51 -48.52
CA GLN A 35 -9.12 9.98 -48.28
C GLN A 35 -10.60 10.46 -48.14
N PRO A 36 -10.88 11.53 -47.37
CA PRO A 36 -11.77 11.51 -46.20
C PRO A 36 -12.97 12.46 -46.36
N TRP A 37 -14.13 12.11 -45.79
CA TRP A 37 -15.32 12.98 -45.75
C TRP A 37 -15.81 13.01 -44.31
N ILE A 38 -15.50 14.08 -43.57
CA ILE A 38 -16.25 15.34 -43.44
C ILE A 38 -17.21 15.28 -42.24
N PHE A 39 -16.78 16.00 -41.20
CA PHE A 39 -17.56 16.84 -40.31
C PHE A 39 -18.98 16.39 -39.92
N SER A 40 -19.14 16.02 -38.65
CA SER A 40 -20.39 16.24 -37.92
C SER A 40 -20.04 16.92 -36.61
N ALA A 41 -19.90 18.25 -36.69
CA ALA A 41 -19.80 19.13 -35.55
C ALA A 41 -21.19 19.68 -35.20
N LEU A 42 -21.45 19.71 -33.89
CA LEU A 42 -22.18 20.74 -33.15
C LEU A 42 -23.71 20.64 -32.99
N VAL A 43 -24.13 21.09 -31.79
CA VAL A 43 -25.48 21.45 -31.28
C VAL A 43 -26.22 20.26 -30.62
N VAL A 44 -26.34 20.18 -29.29
CA VAL A 44 -27.02 21.12 -28.39
C VAL A 44 -26.30 21.24 -27.04
N ALA A 45 -25.79 22.44 -26.76
CA ALA A 45 -25.60 22.94 -25.40
C ALA A 45 -26.93 23.55 -24.95
N ALA A 46 -27.58 22.97 -23.94
CA ALA A 46 -28.52 23.61 -23.02
C ALA A 46 -29.26 22.54 -22.22
N MET A 47 -28.67 22.09 -21.10
CA MET A 47 -29.36 21.95 -19.82
C MET A 47 -28.31 22.09 -18.73
N SER A 48 -28.03 23.35 -18.41
CA SER A 48 -27.34 23.78 -17.21
C SER A 48 -28.13 23.34 -15.99
N GLY A 49 -27.87 22.11 -15.56
CA GLY A 49 -28.27 21.56 -14.28
C GLY A 49 -27.04 21.13 -13.50
N CYS A 50 -26.05 22.02 -13.38
CA CYS A 50 -25.03 21.87 -12.34
C CYS A 50 -25.73 22.07 -10.99
N SER A 51 -26.37 21.00 -10.51
CA SER A 51 -26.36 20.76 -9.08
C SER A 51 -24.88 20.82 -8.69
N PRO A 52 -24.46 21.56 -7.66
CA PRO A 52 -23.20 21.25 -7.02
C PRO A 52 -23.38 19.84 -6.50
N ALA A 53 -23.03 18.86 -7.32
CA ALA A 53 -22.67 17.56 -6.84
C ALA A 53 -21.65 17.87 -5.76
N VAL A 54 -22.01 17.50 -4.53
CA VAL A 54 -21.05 17.37 -3.44
C VAL A 54 -20.15 16.25 -3.90
N ASP A 55 -19.25 16.58 -4.83
CA ASP A 55 -18.39 15.64 -5.51
C ASP A 55 -17.55 15.03 -4.41
N GLY A 56 -17.69 13.71 -4.24
CA GLY A 56 -16.87 12.86 -3.39
C GLY A 56 -15.43 12.88 -3.87
N ARG A 57 -14.80 14.06 -3.80
CA ARG A 57 -13.45 14.35 -4.17
C ARG A 57 -12.60 13.87 -3.01
N GLU A 58 -12.44 12.55 -2.97
CA GLU A 58 -11.45 11.86 -2.15
C GLU A 58 -10.13 12.60 -2.38
N SER A 59 -9.70 13.41 -1.42
CA SER A 59 -8.45 14.15 -1.52
C SER A 59 -7.34 13.13 -1.72
N SER A 60 -6.44 13.34 -2.69
CA SER A 60 -5.31 12.44 -2.94
C SER A 60 -4.49 12.18 -1.67
N GLY A 61 -4.45 13.16 -0.76
CA GLY A 61 -3.80 13.02 0.55
C GLY A 61 -4.46 12.00 1.48
N ASP A 62 -5.78 11.84 1.45
CA ASP A 62 -6.47 10.87 2.29
C ASP A 62 -6.14 9.44 1.86
N LYS A 63 -6.21 9.17 0.54
CA LYS A 63 -5.83 7.87 -0.04
C LYS A 63 -4.41 7.47 0.32
N HIS A 64 -3.49 8.43 0.26
CA HIS A 64 -2.09 8.20 0.56
C HIS A 64 -1.87 7.78 2.02
N GLU A 65 -2.48 8.50 2.97
CA GLU A 65 -2.37 8.19 4.40
C GLU A 65 -2.97 6.82 4.76
N TRP A 66 -4.09 6.46 4.13
CA TRP A 66 -4.67 5.12 4.30
C TRP A 66 -3.81 4.01 3.70
N SER A 67 -3.19 4.26 2.54
CA SER A 67 -2.29 3.29 1.92
C SER A 67 -1.09 2.98 2.82
N ILE A 68 -0.55 3.97 3.54
CA ILE A 68 0.55 3.78 4.50
C ILE A 68 0.10 2.84 5.62
N LEU A 69 -1.04 3.13 6.27
CA LEU A 69 -1.57 2.30 7.35
C LEU A 69 -1.89 0.87 6.86
N GLN A 70 -2.46 0.73 5.67
CA GLN A 70 -2.80 -0.56 5.09
C GLN A 70 -1.57 -1.39 4.75
N SER A 71 -0.53 -0.79 4.17
CA SER A 71 0.74 -1.49 3.91
C SER A 71 1.34 -1.99 5.21
N ARG A 72 1.42 -1.13 6.23
CA ARG A 72 2.00 -1.50 7.54
C ARG A 72 1.21 -2.56 8.28
N GLU A 73 -0.12 -2.48 8.25
CA GLU A 73 -0.97 -3.52 8.84
C GLU A 73 -0.81 -4.85 8.12
N TYR A 74 -0.71 -4.86 6.79
CA TYR A 74 -0.54 -6.08 6.00
C TYR A 74 0.83 -6.72 6.23
N ASP A 75 1.90 -5.94 6.17
CA ASP A 75 3.28 -6.43 6.28
C ASP A 75 3.56 -7.05 7.66
N ALA A 76 3.00 -6.46 8.72
CA ALA A 76 3.21 -6.89 10.10
C ALA A 76 2.01 -7.67 10.68
N ARG A 77 1.09 -8.17 9.85
CA ARG A 77 -0.14 -8.81 10.32
C ARG A 77 0.11 -10.05 11.18
N GLN A 78 1.20 -10.78 10.90
CA GLN A 78 1.56 -12.02 11.61
C GLN A 78 2.45 -11.76 12.84
N GLU A 79 2.95 -10.53 13.02
CA GLU A 79 3.92 -10.19 14.06
C GLU A 79 3.26 -9.37 15.17
N LEU A 80 2.62 -10.05 16.12
CA LEU A 80 1.93 -9.37 17.21
C LEU A 80 2.91 -8.66 18.16
N VAL A 81 2.66 -7.38 18.43
CA VAL A 81 3.44 -6.63 19.42
C VAL A 81 2.93 -6.93 20.83
N THR A 82 3.84 -7.09 21.78
CA THR A 82 3.48 -7.31 23.19
C THR A 82 3.25 -5.99 23.93
N ALA A 83 3.86 -4.90 23.45
CA ALA A 83 3.81 -3.55 24.02
C ALA A 83 3.71 -2.47 22.93
N PRO A 84 3.18 -1.28 23.26
CA PRO A 84 3.18 -0.12 22.36
C PRO A 84 4.57 0.23 21.82
N ARG A 85 4.67 0.51 20.51
CA ARG A 85 5.92 0.91 19.85
C ARG A 85 5.67 2.02 18.82
N PHE A 86 6.59 2.97 18.73
CA PHE A 86 6.59 3.98 17.68
C PHE A 86 7.40 3.51 16.47
N THR A 87 6.95 3.85 15.27
CA THR A 87 7.71 3.66 14.03
C THR A 87 7.40 4.80 13.08
N SER A 88 8.24 4.98 12.07
CA SER A 88 8.03 5.99 11.03
C SER A 88 7.86 5.34 9.66
N ASP A 89 6.98 5.92 8.84
CA ASP A 89 6.79 5.51 7.45
C ASP A 89 6.39 6.71 6.60
N ASP A 90 7.10 6.90 5.49
CA ASP A 90 6.87 8.01 4.54
C ASP A 90 6.68 9.39 5.18
N GLY A 91 7.49 9.69 6.21
CA GLY A 91 7.44 10.97 6.94
C GLY A 91 6.31 11.08 7.96
N TYR A 92 5.51 10.03 8.18
CA TYR A 92 4.51 9.94 9.23
C TYR A 92 5.04 9.14 10.42
N VAL A 93 4.66 9.55 11.63
CA VAL A 93 4.91 8.76 12.84
C VAL A 93 3.67 7.92 13.13
N LEU A 94 3.89 6.63 13.30
CA LEU A 94 2.87 5.63 13.61
C LEU A 94 3.11 5.08 15.02
N LEU A 95 2.01 4.84 15.73
CA LEU A 95 1.98 4.09 16.97
C LEU A 95 1.35 2.72 16.68
N VAL A 96 2.07 1.65 16.98
CA VAL A 96 1.52 0.29 16.95
C VAL A 96 1.23 -0.15 18.39
N VAL A 97 0.03 -0.64 18.64
CA VAL A 97 -0.42 -1.13 19.95
C VAL A 97 -1.08 -2.50 19.80
N PRO A 98 -0.98 -3.38 20.81
CA PRO A 98 -1.79 -4.59 20.81
C PRO A 98 -3.26 -4.23 21.00
N ARG A 99 -4.15 -4.87 20.25
CA ARG A 99 -5.58 -4.85 20.54
C ARG A 99 -5.84 -5.47 21.92
N ASN A 100 -6.92 -5.06 22.59
CA ASN A 100 -7.26 -5.56 23.94
C ASN A 100 -7.40 -7.08 24.02
N ASP A 101 -7.93 -7.71 22.97
CA ASP A 101 -8.07 -9.17 22.85
C ASP A 101 -6.78 -9.89 22.40
N ARG A 102 -5.68 -9.15 22.18
CA ARG A 102 -4.38 -9.63 21.68
C ARG A 102 -4.45 -10.36 20.33
N SER A 103 -5.53 -10.17 19.56
CA SER A 103 -5.71 -10.86 18.26
C SER A 103 -4.94 -10.21 17.12
N LYS A 104 -4.71 -8.89 17.21
CA LYS A 104 -4.12 -8.07 16.14
C LYS A 104 -3.36 -6.88 16.73
N ASN A 105 -2.51 -6.30 15.90
CA ASN A 105 -1.94 -4.98 16.14
C ASN A 105 -2.88 -3.91 15.61
N ILE A 106 -3.02 -2.81 16.34
CA ILE A 106 -3.69 -1.58 15.89
C ILE A 106 -2.61 -0.56 15.56
N TRP A 107 -2.66 -0.06 14.34
CA TRP A 107 -1.78 0.97 13.80
C TRP A 107 -2.50 2.30 13.81
N ILE A 108 -1.89 3.30 14.42
CA ILE A 108 -2.47 4.63 14.60
C ILE A 108 -1.50 5.64 14.00
N MET A 109 -1.98 6.46 13.06
CA MET A 109 -1.18 7.56 12.54
C MET A 109 -1.26 8.74 13.51
N LEU A 110 -0.11 9.20 14.01
CA LEU A 110 -0.07 10.24 15.05
C LEU A 110 -0.31 11.65 14.50
N SER A 111 0.14 11.91 13.27
CA SER A 111 0.08 13.24 12.64
C SER A 111 -0.58 13.22 11.25
N PRO A 112 -1.84 12.77 11.12
CA PRO A 112 -2.54 12.80 9.83
C PRO A 112 -2.76 14.24 9.39
N LYS A 113 -2.58 14.49 8.09
CA LYS A 113 -2.72 15.83 7.46
C LYS A 113 -4.03 15.99 6.72
N SER A 114 -4.71 14.89 6.40
CA SER A 114 -6.00 14.89 5.69
C SER A 114 -7.13 14.39 6.59
N PRO A 115 -8.38 14.86 6.43
CA PRO A 115 -9.54 14.25 7.08
C PRO A 115 -9.71 12.77 6.67
N PRO A 116 -10.12 11.87 7.58
CA PRO A 116 -10.30 12.11 9.01
C PRO A 116 -8.96 12.31 9.74
N PHE A 117 -8.92 13.24 10.70
CA PHE A 117 -7.72 13.61 11.48
C PHE A 117 -7.39 12.65 12.63
N TYR A 118 -8.07 11.51 12.68
CA TYR A 118 -7.69 10.34 13.44
C TYR A 118 -7.87 9.13 12.53
N LYS A 119 -6.79 8.38 12.33
CA LYS A 119 -6.77 7.20 11.47
C LYS A 119 -6.18 6.03 12.26
N GLN A 120 -6.94 4.94 12.33
CA GLN A 120 -6.47 3.67 12.87
C GLN A 120 -6.81 2.51 11.94
N LEU A 121 -5.96 1.48 11.93
CA LEU A 121 -6.21 0.23 11.23
C LEU A 121 -5.56 -0.97 11.95
N PRO A 122 -6.30 -2.07 12.19
CA PRO A 122 -7.74 -2.22 12.01
C PRO A 122 -8.53 -1.42 13.07
N GLN A 123 -9.85 -1.38 12.90
CA GLN A 123 -10.76 -0.87 13.93
C GLN A 123 -10.80 -1.82 15.13
N GLY A 124 -10.90 -1.26 16.33
CA GLY A 124 -10.99 -2.03 17.57
C GLY A 124 -10.49 -1.26 18.79
N GLY A 125 -10.83 -1.76 19.98
CA GLY A 125 -10.37 -1.22 21.25
C GLY A 125 -8.93 -1.61 21.57
N TYR A 126 -8.19 -0.65 22.09
CA TYR A 126 -6.84 -0.81 22.62
C TYR A 126 -6.71 -0.04 23.92
N THR A 127 -5.58 -0.21 24.60
CA THR A 127 -5.24 0.56 25.78
C THR A 127 -3.76 0.92 25.71
N ILE A 128 -3.42 2.13 26.14
CA ILE A 128 -2.03 2.57 26.28
C ILE A 128 -1.72 2.91 27.74
N SER A 129 -0.44 2.84 28.09
CA SER A 129 0.03 3.28 29.40
C SER A 129 0.05 4.81 29.48
N ARG A 130 -0.06 5.35 30.69
CA ARG A 130 0.14 6.79 30.93
C ARG A 130 1.51 7.26 30.42
N SER A 131 2.55 6.46 30.63
CA SER A 131 3.91 6.76 30.15
C SER A 131 3.99 6.88 28.63
N THR A 132 3.25 6.05 27.89
CA THR A 132 3.16 6.17 26.42
C THR A 132 2.51 7.50 26.02
N MET A 133 1.43 7.89 26.71
CA MET A 133 0.76 9.17 26.47
C MET A 133 1.69 10.36 26.78
N ASP A 134 2.43 10.30 27.88
CA ASP A 134 3.38 11.35 28.27
C ASP A 134 4.49 11.51 27.23
N ILE A 135 4.96 10.41 26.61
CA ILE A 135 5.91 10.46 25.48
C ILE A 135 5.31 11.20 24.28
N VAL A 136 4.07 10.87 23.90
CA VAL A 136 3.37 11.51 22.78
C VAL A 136 3.25 13.02 23.01
N ILE A 137 2.83 13.43 24.21
CA ILE A 137 2.68 14.84 24.58
C ILE A 137 4.04 15.54 24.57
N ARG A 138 5.03 14.99 25.27
CA ARG A 138 6.35 15.61 25.43
C ARG A 138 7.09 15.79 24.12
N GLN A 139 6.94 14.85 23.19
CA GLN A 139 7.60 14.92 21.89
C GLN A 139 6.83 15.76 20.87
N GLY A 140 5.55 16.08 21.11
CA GLY A 140 4.72 16.84 20.17
C GLY A 140 4.51 16.14 18.82
N ILE A 141 4.57 14.81 18.80
CA ILE A 141 4.54 14.00 17.57
C ILE A 141 3.12 13.69 17.07
N ALA A 142 2.10 13.98 17.88
CA ALA A 142 0.71 13.75 17.53
C ALA A 142 -0.08 15.05 17.38
N SER A 143 -1.03 15.07 16.44
CA SER A 143 -2.00 16.16 16.33
C SER A 143 -2.89 16.22 17.59
N SER A 144 -3.48 17.38 17.89
CA SER A 144 -4.36 17.55 19.05
C SER A 144 -5.51 16.55 19.06
N THR A 145 -6.16 16.33 17.92
CA THR A 145 -7.23 15.34 17.77
C THR A 145 -6.75 13.93 18.13
N VAL A 146 -5.57 13.53 17.68
CA VAL A 146 -5.03 12.20 18.04
C VAL A 146 -4.69 12.14 19.53
N GLN A 147 -4.13 13.20 20.11
CA GLN A 147 -3.86 13.24 21.55
C GLN A 147 -5.14 13.08 22.39
N GLU A 148 -6.22 13.79 22.02
CA GLU A 148 -7.52 13.68 22.71
C GLU A 148 -8.07 12.25 22.64
N VAL A 149 -8.00 11.61 21.47
CA VAL A 149 -8.45 10.22 21.31
C VAL A 149 -7.55 9.24 22.08
N LEU A 150 -6.23 9.41 22.05
CA LEU A 150 -5.32 8.56 22.82
C LEU A 150 -5.54 8.71 24.33
N ALA A 151 -5.84 9.92 24.80
CA ALA A 151 -6.12 10.18 26.22
C ALA A 151 -7.32 9.38 26.74
N SER A 152 -8.36 9.16 25.91
CA SER A 152 -9.52 8.34 26.30
C SER A 152 -9.25 6.84 26.34
N HIS A 153 -8.06 6.40 25.90
CA HIS A 153 -7.63 5.00 25.89
C HIS A 153 -6.47 4.72 26.87
N VAL A 154 -6.17 5.65 27.77
CA VAL A 154 -5.19 5.43 28.84
C VAL A 154 -5.79 4.53 29.91
N ALA A 155 -5.10 3.43 30.25
CA ALA A 155 -5.48 2.60 31.40
C ALA A 155 -5.31 3.38 32.71
N GLU A 156 -6.27 3.22 33.63
CA GLU A 156 -6.14 3.64 35.03
C GLU A 156 -5.07 2.84 35.78
#